data_AF-A0A3M9ZF05-F1
#
_entry.id   AF-A0A3M9ZF05-F1
#
_cell.length_a   1.000
_cell.length_b   1.000
_cell.length_c   1.000
_cell.angle_alpha   90.00
_cell.angle_beta   90.00
_cell.angle_gamma   90.00
#
_symmetry.space_group_name_H-M   'P 1'
#
loop_
_entity.id
_entity.type
_entity.pdbx_description
1 polymer ?
#
loop_
_entity_poly.entity_id
_entity_poly.type
_entity_poly.pdbx_seq_one_letter_code
_entity_poly.pdbx_strand_id
1 'polypeptide(L)'
;MSVGYVPQFFSRFRRRLFGVSRVPAPGARYRGLGAADDASQCAEAAERRLARGDVAALVMESGAQMAGGVRIYPAGYQREIARACRRHGALLVLDEVATGFGRLGSMAEYAAQRCRPDIAAFGKMLTGGYATMGATLATRAVYESFLGDHSELRHLFHGHTYTGNPVAAAVALENMRLYRRHGLIARVRATSRVLGGHAAEMARIPGVADVRHRGMAMGIELVRARRAPPGAPSVNRVVYEEGRRRGVYLRALGDIVMVVPPLAMPAPQVRRLCGAVAGTVAAVARRLE
;
A
#
# COMPACT_ATOMS: atom_id res chain seq x y z
N MET A 1 10.95 8.18 -6.83
CA MET A 1 10.75 7.22 -7.95
C MET A 1 11.68 6.01 -7.89
N SER A 2 12.99 6.17 -7.66
CA SER A 2 13.95 5.03 -7.68
C SER A 2 13.62 3.89 -6.72
N VAL A 3 13.07 4.21 -5.55
CA VAL A 3 12.64 3.24 -4.51
C VAL A 3 11.39 2.43 -4.89
N GLY A 4 10.74 2.75 -6.01
CA GLY A 4 9.60 2.00 -6.50
C GLY A 4 9.98 0.59 -6.99
N TYR A 5 8.99 -0.31 -6.93
CA TYR A 5 9.20 -1.75 -7.13
C TYR A 5 8.35 -2.35 -8.27
N VAL A 6 7.49 -1.56 -8.94
CA VAL A 6 6.67 -2.00 -10.08
C VAL A 6 7.39 -1.70 -11.40
N PRO A 7 7.98 -2.69 -12.10
CA PRO A 7 8.87 -2.43 -13.24
C PRO A 7 8.23 -1.59 -14.36
N GLN A 8 6.93 -1.76 -14.60
CA GLN A 8 6.18 -1.06 -15.64
C GLN A 8 6.16 0.47 -15.44
N PHE A 9 6.28 0.95 -14.20
CA PHE A 9 6.30 2.39 -13.91
C PHE A 9 7.69 3.01 -14.09
N PHE A 10 8.76 2.22 -14.03
CA PHE A 10 10.12 2.74 -13.89
C PHE A 10 11.07 2.33 -15.01
N SER A 11 10.77 1.26 -15.77
CA SER A 11 11.67 0.69 -16.78
C SER A 11 12.10 1.71 -17.84
N ARG A 12 11.18 2.53 -18.31
CA ARG A 12 11.44 3.60 -19.30
C ARG A 12 12.33 4.72 -18.77
N PHE A 13 12.43 4.88 -17.45
CA PHE A 13 13.18 5.95 -16.80
C PHE A 13 14.50 5.48 -16.20
N ARG A 14 14.90 4.21 -16.37
CA ARG A 14 16.08 3.61 -15.70
C ARG A 14 17.35 4.47 -15.78
N ARG A 15 17.63 5.09 -16.94
CA ARG A 15 18.81 5.95 -17.13
C ARG A 15 18.80 7.24 -16.30
N ARG A 16 17.64 7.64 -15.77
CA ARG A 16 17.44 8.84 -14.91
C ARG A 16 17.24 8.49 -13.44
N LEU A 17 17.21 7.21 -13.08
CA LEU A 17 17.03 6.77 -11.70
C LEU A 17 18.38 6.49 -11.07
N PHE A 18 18.57 6.91 -9.82
CA PHE A 18 19.76 6.57 -9.04
C PHE A 18 19.69 5.12 -8.54
N GLY A 19 20.85 4.53 -8.27
CA GLY A 19 21.00 3.17 -7.78
C GLY A 19 20.35 2.99 -6.41
N VAL A 20 19.56 1.93 -6.26
CA VAL A 20 18.98 1.51 -4.97
C VAL A 20 19.16 0.01 -4.81
N SER A 21 19.46 -0.42 -3.60
CA SER A 21 19.39 -1.84 -3.25
C SER A 21 17.94 -2.24 -3.05
N ARG A 22 17.55 -3.43 -3.51
CA ARG A 22 16.22 -4.00 -3.29
C ARG A 22 16.34 -5.32 -2.56
N VAL A 23 15.52 -5.48 -1.55
CA VAL A 23 15.33 -6.74 -0.82
C VAL A 23 13.91 -7.23 -1.09
N PRO A 24 13.67 -8.55 -1.04
CA PRO A 24 12.33 -9.06 -1.26
C PRO A 24 11.37 -8.67 -0.15
N ALA A 25 10.09 -8.57 -0.50
CA ALA A 25 8.98 -8.41 0.43
C ALA A 25 8.11 -9.68 0.42
N PRO A 26 7.38 -9.98 1.51
CA PRO A 26 6.51 -11.14 1.58
C PRO A 26 5.44 -11.16 0.48
N GLY A 27 5.20 -12.34 -0.06
CA GLY A 27 4.30 -12.67 -1.15
C GLY A 27 4.34 -14.18 -1.39
N ALA A 28 4.14 -14.96 -0.34
CA ALA A 28 4.45 -16.39 -0.21
C ALA A 28 4.01 -17.26 -1.41
N ARG A 29 2.86 -16.93 -2.01
CA ARG A 29 2.37 -17.56 -3.24
C ARG A 29 3.36 -17.46 -4.41
N TYR A 30 3.94 -16.28 -4.66
CA TYR A 30 4.90 -16.06 -5.75
C TYR A 30 6.19 -16.87 -5.57
N ARG A 31 6.40 -17.43 -4.38
CA ARG A 31 7.60 -18.15 -3.99
C ARG A 31 7.35 -19.62 -3.69
N GLY A 32 6.09 -20.06 -3.73
CA GLY A 32 5.71 -21.43 -3.38
C GLY A 32 6.00 -21.79 -1.92
N LEU A 33 6.04 -20.79 -1.03
CA LEU A 33 6.40 -20.95 0.38
C LEU A 33 5.17 -20.81 1.29
N GLY A 34 5.28 -21.34 2.51
CA GLY A 34 4.39 -20.97 3.61
C GLY A 34 4.56 -19.48 3.95
N ALA A 35 3.49 -18.83 4.43
CA ALA A 35 3.52 -17.39 4.71
C ALA A 35 4.55 -16.99 5.78
N ALA A 36 4.78 -17.87 6.77
CA ALA A 36 5.79 -17.66 7.80
C ALA A 36 7.21 -17.78 7.24
N ASP A 37 7.47 -18.83 6.45
CA ASP A 37 8.80 -19.08 5.87
C ASP A 37 9.20 -17.97 4.91
N ASP A 38 8.28 -17.49 4.06
CA ASP A 38 8.56 -16.37 3.16
C ASP A 38 8.83 -15.06 3.93
N ALA A 39 8.09 -14.82 5.03
CA ALA A 39 8.36 -13.66 5.87
C ALA A 39 9.76 -13.73 6.50
N SER A 40 10.14 -14.89 7.05
CA SER A 40 11.48 -15.12 7.63
C SER A 40 12.57 -14.90 6.58
N GLN A 41 12.46 -15.55 5.42
CA GLN A 41 13.45 -15.41 4.35
C GLN A 41 13.56 -13.95 3.84
N CYS A 42 12.44 -13.22 3.76
CA CYS A 42 12.47 -11.81 3.41
C CYS A 42 13.14 -10.95 4.48
N ALA A 43 12.87 -11.22 5.75
CA ALA A 43 13.47 -10.50 6.87
C ALA A 43 14.98 -10.77 6.98
N GLU A 44 15.40 -12.02 6.84
CA GLU A 44 16.82 -12.39 6.78
C GLU A 44 17.54 -11.75 5.59
N ALA A 45 16.89 -11.67 4.42
CA ALA A 45 17.47 -10.99 3.27
C ALA A 45 17.66 -9.48 3.52
N ALA A 46 16.70 -8.85 4.22
CA ALA A 46 16.83 -7.47 4.66
C ALA A 46 17.97 -7.30 5.68
N GLU A 47 18.03 -8.16 6.70
CA GLU A 47 19.09 -8.16 7.72
C GLU A 47 20.48 -8.31 7.08
N ARG A 48 20.66 -9.29 6.17
CA ARG A 48 21.94 -9.50 5.46
C ARG A 48 22.34 -8.28 4.62
N ARG A 49 21.38 -7.55 4.05
CA ARG A 49 21.67 -6.31 3.32
C ARG A 49 22.09 -5.21 4.28
N LEU A 50 21.39 -5.05 5.40
CA LEU A 50 21.67 -4.04 6.42
C LEU A 50 23.04 -4.26 7.10
N ALA A 51 23.40 -5.52 7.37
CA ALA A 51 24.66 -5.90 7.99
C ALA A 51 25.93 -5.51 7.21
N ARG A 52 25.79 -5.04 5.97
CA ARG A 52 26.90 -4.49 5.19
C ARG A 52 27.34 -3.09 5.66
N GLY A 53 26.54 -2.41 6.47
CA GLY A 53 26.91 -1.11 7.08
C GLY A 53 26.88 0.10 6.15
N ASP A 54 26.47 -0.07 4.89
CA ASP A 54 26.41 0.97 3.85
C ASP A 54 24.97 1.42 3.51
N VAL A 55 23.99 1.10 4.37
CA VAL A 55 22.57 1.43 4.17
C VAL A 55 22.17 2.61 5.05
N ALA A 56 21.88 3.76 4.43
CA ALA A 56 21.37 4.93 5.16
C ALA A 56 19.93 4.73 5.66
N ALA A 57 19.07 4.16 4.83
CA ALA A 57 17.67 3.95 5.17
C ALA A 57 17.03 2.77 4.41
N LEU A 58 16.09 2.10 5.05
CA LEU A 58 15.18 1.14 4.44
C LEU A 58 13.79 1.79 4.27
N VAL A 59 13.28 1.78 3.04
CA VAL A 59 11.96 2.34 2.70
C VAL A 59 10.99 1.23 2.34
N MET A 60 9.83 1.19 2.98
CA MET A 60 8.75 0.25 2.65
C MET A 60 7.37 0.86 2.94
N GLU A 61 6.32 0.37 2.27
CA GLU A 61 4.94 0.69 2.65
C GLU A 61 4.61 0.09 4.02
N SER A 62 3.73 0.70 4.81
CA SER A 62 3.37 0.11 6.10
C SER A 62 2.27 -0.95 5.97
N GLY A 63 2.53 -2.18 6.42
CA GLY A 63 1.55 -3.26 6.56
C GLY A 63 1.08 -3.93 5.28
N ALA A 64 1.14 -3.27 4.12
CA ALA A 64 0.89 -3.88 2.84
C ALA A 64 1.48 -3.06 1.68
N GLN A 65 1.90 -3.74 0.61
CA GLN A 65 2.16 -3.08 -0.69
C GLN A 65 0.85 -2.97 -1.47
N MET A 66 0.27 -1.78 -1.53
CA MET A 66 -1.02 -1.55 -2.16
C MET A 66 -0.91 -1.62 -3.68
N ALA A 67 0.00 -0.84 -4.27
CA ALA A 67 0.26 -0.85 -5.71
C ALA A 67 1.04 -2.08 -6.17
N GLY A 68 1.62 -2.84 -5.23
CA GLY A 68 2.22 -4.15 -5.48
C GLY A 68 1.23 -5.29 -5.63
N GLY A 69 -0.07 -5.01 -5.65
CA GLY A 69 -1.11 -6.02 -5.78
C GLY A 69 -1.79 -6.39 -4.47
N VAL A 70 -1.91 -5.42 -3.54
CA VAL A 70 -2.48 -5.64 -2.20
C VAL A 70 -1.74 -6.78 -1.47
N ARG A 71 -0.41 -6.70 -1.46
CA ARG A 71 0.44 -7.69 -0.78
C ARG A 71 0.50 -7.36 0.70
N ILE A 72 -0.30 -8.05 1.49
CA ILE A 72 -0.42 -7.84 2.93
C ILE A 72 0.76 -8.51 3.62
N TYR A 73 1.45 -7.78 4.50
CA TYR A 73 2.54 -8.35 5.27
C TYR A 73 2.02 -9.25 6.39
N PRO A 74 2.66 -10.41 6.61
CA PRO A 74 2.37 -11.25 7.78
C PRO A 74 2.58 -10.50 9.09
N ALA A 75 1.85 -10.91 10.12
CA ALA A 75 1.96 -10.31 11.45
C ALA A 75 3.41 -10.43 11.97
N GLY A 76 3.97 -9.32 12.46
CA GLY A 76 5.32 -9.30 13.03
C GLY A 76 6.42 -8.93 12.04
N TYR A 77 6.24 -9.17 10.73
CA TYR A 77 7.26 -8.88 9.71
C TYR A 77 7.77 -7.44 9.77
N GLN A 78 6.88 -6.44 9.77
CA GLN A 78 7.30 -5.03 9.82
C GLN A 78 8.05 -4.68 11.12
N ARG A 79 7.71 -5.31 12.26
CA ARG A 79 8.45 -5.10 13.52
C ARG A 79 9.84 -5.71 13.46
N GLU A 80 9.97 -6.85 12.79
CA GLU A 80 11.25 -7.50 12.60
C GLU A 80 12.17 -6.64 11.74
N ILE A 81 11.66 -6.10 10.62
CA ILE A 81 12.39 -5.13 9.80
C ILE A 81 12.78 -3.88 10.61
N ALA A 82 11.92 -3.38 11.48
CA ALA A 82 12.25 -2.24 12.33
C ALA A 82 13.38 -2.55 13.33
N ARG A 83 13.39 -3.76 13.92
CA ARG A 83 14.47 -4.21 14.79
C ARG A 83 15.77 -4.37 14.01
N ALA A 84 15.71 -4.90 12.80
CA ALA A 84 16.83 -5.02 11.88
C ALA A 84 17.48 -3.67 11.58
N CYS A 85 16.68 -2.69 11.14
CA CYS A 85 17.16 -1.34 10.85
C CYS A 85 17.87 -0.73 12.07
N ARG A 86 17.27 -0.86 13.26
CA ARG A 86 17.86 -0.37 14.52
C ARG A 86 19.19 -1.04 14.86
N ARG A 87 19.29 -2.37 14.73
CA ARG A 87 20.55 -3.11 15.02
C ARG A 87 21.71 -2.64 14.16
N HIS A 88 21.43 -2.25 12.92
CA HIS A 88 22.45 -1.91 11.91
C HIS A 88 22.56 -0.40 11.65
N GLY A 89 21.95 0.45 12.49
CA GLY A 89 22.07 1.90 12.38
C GLY A 89 21.42 2.54 11.13
N ALA A 90 20.53 1.82 10.44
CA ALA A 90 19.80 2.34 9.29
C ALA A 90 18.46 2.95 9.72
N LEU A 91 18.05 4.06 9.10
CA LEU A 91 16.74 4.66 9.34
C LEU A 91 15.62 3.79 8.73
N LEU A 92 14.50 3.64 9.44
CA LEU A 92 13.29 3.05 8.88
C LEU A 92 12.35 4.15 8.38
N VAL A 93 12.03 4.12 7.08
CA VAL A 93 11.02 4.98 6.45
C VAL A 93 9.78 4.14 6.11
N LEU A 94 8.64 4.49 6.69
CA LEU A 94 7.36 3.86 6.37
C LEU A 94 6.47 4.76 5.53
N ASP A 95 6.11 4.28 4.33
CA ASP A 95 5.14 4.92 3.45
C ASP A 95 3.72 4.51 3.86
N GLU A 96 2.98 5.45 4.45
CA GLU A 96 1.58 5.32 4.85
C GLU A 96 0.64 6.05 3.89
N VAL A 97 1.13 6.50 2.73
CA VAL A 97 0.34 7.27 1.76
C VAL A 97 -0.87 6.47 1.29
N ALA A 98 -0.74 5.15 1.14
CA ALA A 98 -1.85 4.28 0.75
C ALA A 98 -2.57 3.60 1.94
N THR A 99 -1.85 3.34 3.03
CA THR A 99 -2.28 2.42 4.10
C THR A 99 -2.82 3.13 5.34
N GLY A 100 -2.40 4.38 5.54
CA GLY A 100 -2.82 5.22 6.67
C GLY A 100 -4.26 5.71 6.53
N PHE A 101 -4.68 6.48 7.54
CA PHE A 101 -6.00 7.10 7.63
C PHE A 101 -7.13 6.11 7.40
N GLY A 102 -7.04 4.92 7.99
CA GLY A 102 -8.12 3.94 8.04
C GLY A 102 -8.12 2.92 6.91
N ARG A 103 -7.27 3.02 5.87
CA ARG A 103 -7.31 2.03 4.77
C ARG A 103 -7.19 0.59 5.26
N LEU A 104 -6.26 0.32 6.18
CA LEU A 104 -6.04 -1.00 6.77
C LEU A 104 -6.78 -1.21 8.12
N GLY A 105 -7.61 -0.27 8.55
CA GLY A 105 -8.40 -0.37 9.79
C GLY A 105 -7.86 0.40 11.00
N SER A 106 -6.81 1.22 10.82
CA SER A 106 -6.25 2.12 11.84
C SER A 106 -5.87 3.47 11.22
N MET A 107 -5.74 4.51 12.06
CA MET A 107 -5.29 5.84 11.60
C MET A 107 -3.84 5.82 11.10
N ALA A 108 -2.97 5.12 11.80
CA ALA A 108 -1.60 4.83 11.40
C ALA A 108 -1.40 3.32 11.50
N GLU A 109 -1.03 2.69 10.40
CA GLU A 109 -0.77 1.26 10.32
C GLU A 109 0.47 0.88 11.12
N TYR A 110 1.54 1.69 11.10
CA TYR A 110 2.74 1.39 11.87
C TYR A 110 2.45 1.31 13.37
N ALA A 111 1.59 2.20 13.86
CA ALA A 111 1.21 2.24 15.28
C ALA A 111 0.39 0.99 15.65
N ALA A 112 -0.56 0.58 14.80
CA ALA A 112 -1.34 -0.65 14.99
C ALA A 112 -0.47 -1.90 15.01
N GLN A 113 0.64 -1.90 14.26
CA GLN A 113 1.63 -2.97 14.28
C GLN A 113 2.65 -2.89 15.42
N ARG A 114 2.54 -1.89 16.32
CA ARG A 114 3.53 -1.61 17.38
C ARG A 114 4.94 -1.42 16.82
N CYS A 115 5.03 -0.78 15.66
CA CYS A 115 6.26 -0.40 14.99
C CYS A 115 6.39 1.13 15.04
N ARG A 116 7.60 1.64 15.29
CA ARG A 116 7.89 3.08 15.28
C ARG A 116 8.96 3.34 14.23
N PRO A 117 8.63 3.98 13.10
CA PRO A 117 9.63 4.36 12.10
C PRO A 117 10.38 5.63 12.53
N ASP A 118 11.52 5.87 11.90
CA ASP A 118 12.24 7.14 12.01
C ASP A 118 11.57 8.24 11.18
N ILE A 119 11.00 7.86 10.04
CA ILE A 119 10.27 8.74 9.14
C ILE A 119 8.98 8.06 8.66
N ALA A 120 7.87 8.79 8.64
CA ALA A 120 6.61 8.30 8.08
C ALA A 120 6.05 9.27 7.04
N ALA A 121 5.66 8.76 5.87
CA ALA A 121 5.10 9.56 4.79
C ALA A 121 3.58 9.38 4.68
N PHE A 122 2.85 10.48 4.55
CA PHE A 122 1.39 10.52 4.42
C PHE A 122 0.95 11.37 3.24
N GLY A 123 -0.25 11.09 2.74
CA GLY A 123 -0.90 11.82 1.65
C GLY A 123 -2.31 11.27 1.44
N LYS A 124 -2.82 11.25 0.20
CA LYS A 124 -4.13 10.66 -0.19
C LYS A 124 -5.25 10.94 0.83
N MET A 125 -5.53 9.97 1.71
CA MET A 125 -6.60 10.02 2.70
C MET A 125 -6.38 11.06 3.80
N LEU A 126 -5.18 11.65 3.92
CA LEU A 126 -4.89 12.79 4.81
C LEU A 126 -5.90 13.92 4.62
N THR A 127 -6.23 14.26 3.37
CA THR A 127 -7.21 15.30 3.00
C THR A 127 -8.52 14.71 2.47
N GLY A 128 -8.68 13.38 2.51
CA GLY A 128 -9.80 12.69 1.87
C GLY A 128 -9.87 12.85 0.34
N GLY A 129 -8.81 13.35 -0.30
CA GLY A 129 -8.78 13.68 -1.73
C GLY A 129 -9.34 15.05 -2.11
N TYR A 130 -9.75 15.88 -1.13
CA TYR A 130 -10.30 17.22 -1.38
C TYR A 130 -9.25 18.29 -1.69
N ALA A 131 -8.01 18.08 -1.23
CA ALA A 131 -6.89 18.99 -1.47
C ALA A 131 -5.58 18.21 -1.62
N THR A 132 -4.62 18.76 -2.37
CA THR A 132 -3.29 18.16 -2.51
C THR A 132 -2.44 18.47 -1.28
N MET A 133 -2.10 17.44 -0.52
CA MET A 133 -1.18 17.55 0.61
C MET A 133 -0.42 16.24 0.79
N GLY A 134 0.89 16.35 0.99
CA GLY A 134 1.73 15.31 1.55
C GLY A 134 2.29 15.78 2.89
N ALA A 135 2.58 14.85 3.78
CA ALA A 135 3.25 15.15 5.04
C ALA A 135 4.29 14.08 5.34
N THR A 136 5.47 14.51 5.77
CA THR A 136 6.53 13.64 6.26
C THR A 136 6.72 13.91 7.73
N LEU A 137 6.44 12.93 8.58
CA LEU A 137 6.74 12.98 10.00
C LEU A 137 8.13 12.40 10.22
N ALA A 138 8.90 12.99 11.12
CA ALA A 138 10.22 12.52 11.51
C ALA A 138 10.31 12.40 13.03
N THR A 139 11.15 11.50 13.52
CA THR A 139 11.47 11.45 14.95
C THR A 139 12.24 12.69 15.37
N ARG A 140 12.21 12.95 16.68
CA ARG A 140 12.99 14.04 17.29
C ARG A 140 14.48 13.93 16.96
N ALA A 141 15.05 12.72 16.98
CA ALA A 141 16.46 12.50 16.65
C ALA A 141 16.80 12.92 15.21
N VAL A 142 15.94 12.61 14.24
CA VAL A 142 16.12 13.06 12.84
C VAL A 142 15.96 14.57 12.72
N TYR A 143 15.01 15.17 13.45
CA TYR A 143 14.85 16.63 13.47
C TYR A 143 16.08 17.33 14.06
N GLU A 144 16.56 16.87 15.22
CA GLU A 144 17.70 17.43 15.93
C GLU A 144 19.02 17.28 15.15
N SER A 145 19.15 16.29 14.27
CA SER A 145 20.35 16.17 13.42
C SER A 145 20.52 17.32 12.41
N PHE A 146 19.44 18.09 12.15
CA PHE A 146 19.49 19.28 11.29
C PHE A 146 19.69 20.58 12.07
N LEU A 147 19.74 20.53 13.41
CA LEU A 147 20.00 21.69 14.25
C LEU A 147 21.51 21.85 14.49
N GLY A 148 21.98 23.09 14.50
CA GLY A 148 23.39 23.44 14.67
C GLY A 148 23.65 24.88 14.28
N ASP A 149 24.88 25.33 14.46
CA ASP A 149 25.29 26.65 14.00
C ASP A 149 25.33 26.70 12.47
N HIS A 150 25.14 27.90 11.90
CA HIS A 150 25.13 28.08 10.44
C HIS A 150 26.42 27.56 9.78
N SER A 151 27.56 27.72 10.45
CA SER A 151 28.88 27.25 10.01
C SER A 151 29.00 25.73 9.89
N GLU A 152 28.18 24.96 10.60
CA GLU A 152 28.19 23.50 10.55
C GLU A 152 27.43 22.94 9.33
N LEU A 153 26.68 23.80 8.61
CA LEU A 153 25.88 23.43 7.43
C LEU A 153 24.96 22.21 7.63
N ARG A 154 24.49 21.99 8.87
CA ARG A 154 23.58 20.88 9.21
C ARG A 154 22.14 21.08 8.73
N HIS A 155 21.76 22.30 8.35
CA HIS A 155 20.37 22.63 8.05
C HIS A 155 19.83 21.87 6.83
N LEU A 156 18.54 21.49 6.87
CA LEU A 156 17.85 20.93 5.71
C LEU A 156 17.40 22.04 4.77
N PHE A 157 18.24 22.40 3.80
CA PHE A 157 17.91 23.39 2.76
C PHE A 157 16.94 22.83 1.71
N HIS A 158 15.69 22.57 2.13
CA HIS A 158 14.65 22.00 1.29
C HIS A 158 13.28 22.63 1.57
N GLY A 159 12.58 23.01 0.51
CA GLY A 159 11.23 23.54 0.60
C GLY A 159 10.54 23.54 -0.76
N HIS A 160 9.21 23.65 -0.75
CA HIS A 160 8.39 23.84 -1.93
C HIS A 160 7.53 25.08 -1.73
N THR A 161 7.15 25.77 -2.80
CA THR A 161 6.31 26.99 -2.77
C THR A 161 5.02 26.82 -1.96
N TYR A 162 4.45 25.61 -1.97
CA TYR A 162 3.20 25.29 -1.26
C TYR A 162 3.38 24.48 0.03
N THR A 163 4.61 24.34 0.54
CA THR A 163 4.84 23.71 1.84
C THR A 163 4.04 24.44 2.92
N GLY A 164 3.23 23.71 3.69
CA GLY A 164 2.40 24.30 4.74
C GLY A 164 1.20 25.09 4.23
N ASN A 165 0.70 24.83 3.01
CA ASN A 165 -0.48 25.51 2.46
C ASN A 165 -1.65 25.51 3.47
N PRO A 166 -2.16 26.69 3.90
CA PRO A 166 -3.13 26.78 4.98
C PRO A 166 -4.51 26.20 4.61
N VAL A 167 -4.91 26.27 3.34
CA VAL A 167 -6.18 25.69 2.87
C VAL A 167 -6.11 24.16 2.92
N ALA A 168 -5.02 23.57 2.42
CA ALA A 168 -4.82 22.13 2.48
C ALA A 168 -4.72 21.63 3.94
N ALA A 169 -4.07 22.40 4.82
CA ALA A 169 -4.00 22.10 6.25
C ALA A 169 -5.39 22.15 6.92
N ALA A 170 -6.20 23.16 6.62
CA ALA A 170 -7.57 23.27 7.13
C ALA A 170 -8.45 22.08 6.70
N VAL A 171 -8.33 21.67 5.43
CA VAL A 171 -9.02 20.48 4.89
C VAL A 171 -8.57 19.21 5.60
N ALA A 172 -7.26 19.02 5.82
CA ALA A 172 -6.74 17.86 6.54
C ALA A 172 -7.24 17.81 8.00
N LEU A 173 -7.24 18.95 8.70
CA LEU A 173 -7.77 19.07 10.06
C LEU A 173 -9.25 18.72 10.11
N GLU A 174 -10.05 19.23 9.17
CA GLU A 174 -11.48 18.96 9.13
C GLU A 174 -11.76 17.49 8.80
N ASN A 175 -11.04 16.92 7.84
CA ASN A 175 -11.11 15.48 7.56
C ASN A 175 -10.85 14.66 8.84
N MET A 176 -9.80 14.98 9.61
CA MET A 176 -9.54 14.30 10.90
C MET A 176 -10.63 14.53 11.95
N ARG A 177 -11.31 15.69 11.97
CA ARG A 177 -12.50 15.91 12.81
C ARG A 177 -13.65 15.00 12.40
N LEU A 178 -13.91 14.85 11.10
CA LEU A 178 -14.94 13.95 10.58
C LEU A 178 -14.66 12.49 10.93
N TYR A 179 -13.40 12.04 10.88
CA TYR A 179 -13.02 10.70 11.33
C TYR A 179 -13.43 10.44 12.78
N ARG A 180 -13.20 11.41 13.68
CA ARG A 180 -13.59 11.33 15.09
C ARG A 180 -15.11 11.42 15.27
N ARG A 181 -15.74 12.44 14.69
CA ARG A 181 -17.18 12.71 14.78
C ARG A 181 -18.03 11.51 14.38
N HIS A 182 -17.63 10.80 13.31
CA HIS A 182 -18.38 9.67 12.79
C HIS A 182 -17.89 8.31 13.30
N GLY A 183 -16.91 8.28 14.22
CA GLY A 183 -16.29 7.03 14.67
C GLY A 183 -15.80 6.18 13.49
N LEU A 184 -15.23 6.83 12.45
CA LEU A 184 -15.07 6.23 11.13
C LEU A 184 -14.19 4.98 11.16
N ILE A 185 -13.15 4.94 12.01
CA ILE A 185 -12.29 3.75 12.15
C ILE A 185 -13.08 2.54 12.67
N ALA A 186 -14.00 2.72 13.62
CA ALA A 186 -14.84 1.62 14.11
C ALA A 186 -15.77 1.11 12.99
N ARG A 187 -16.36 2.02 12.21
CA ARG A 187 -17.18 1.69 11.04
C ARG A 187 -16.40 0.94 9.98
N VAL A 188 -15.19 1.41 9.64
CA VAL A 188 -14.25 0.76 8.72
C VAL A 188 -13.95 -0.67 9.15
N ARG A 189 -13.71 -0.92 10.44
CA ARG A 189 -13.48 -2.28 10.95
C ARG A 189 -14.71 -3.17 10.78
N ALA A 190 -15.90 -2.63 11.01
CA ALA A 190 -17.15 -3.36 10.79
C ALA A 190 -17.37 -3.69 9.30
N THR A 191 -17.22 -2.71 8.41
CA THR A 191 -17.40 -2.90 6.96
C THR A 191 -16.29 -3.73 6.33
N SER A 192 -15.08 -3.71 6.88
CA SER A 192 -14.00 -4.62 6.49
C SER A 192 -14.37 -6.08 6.72
N ARG A 193 -15.09 -6.42 7.80
CA ARG A 193 -15.60 -7.80 7.99
C ARG A 193 -16.59 -8.20 6.90
N VAL A 194 -17.43 -7.26 6.46
CA VAL A 194 -18.37 -7.49 5.34
C VAL A 194 -17.61 -7.73 4.04
N LEU A 195 -16.63 -6.88 3.72
CA LEU A 195 -15.77 -7.05 2.54
C LEU A 195 -15.03 -8.39 2.57
N GLY A 196 -14.40 -8.71 3.70
CA GLY A 196 -13.66 -9.95 3.92
C GLY A 196 -14.54 -11.21 3.87
N GLY A 197 -15.81 -11.11 4.28
CA GLY A 197 -16.77 -12.23 4.19
C GLY A 197 -17.01 -12.73 2.77
N HIS A 198 -16.77 -11.89 1.75
CA HIS A 198 -16.87 -12.29 0.34
C HIS A 198 -15.57 -12.87 -0.23
N ALA A 199 -14.44 -12.86 0.51
CA ALA A 199 -13.15 -13.30 -0.03
C ALA A 199 -13.17 -14.78 -0.45
N ALA A 200 -13.81 -15.66 0.35
CA ALA A 200 -13.93 -17.08 0.05
C ALA A 200 -14.87 -17.39 -1.12
N GLU A 201 -15.85 -16.53 -1.40
CA GLU A 201 -16.68 -16.60 -2.59
C GLU A 201 -15.86 -16.24 -3.84
N MET A 202 -15.11 -15.11 -3.78
CA MET A 202 -14.23 -14.68 -4.86
C MET A 202 -13.17 -15.73 -5.20
N ALA A 203 -12.59 -16.36 -4.19
CA ALA A 203 -11.54 -17.37 -4.36
C ALA A 203 -12.04 -18.65 -5.07
N ARG A 204 -13.35 -18.92 -5.06
CA ARG A 204 -13.96 -20.07 -5.75
C ARG A 204 -14.29 -19.81 -7.21
N ILE A 205 -14.16 -18.57 -7.69
CA ILE A 205 -14.43 -18.23 -9.08
C ILE A 205 -13.36 -18.88 -9.98
N PRO A 206 -13.73 -19.67 -11.01
CA PRO A 206 -12.77 -20.20 -11.97
C PRO A 206 -11.88 -19.09 -12.56
N GLY A 207 -10.59 -19.35 -12.68
CA GLY A 207 -9.60 -18.36 -13.12
C GLY A 207 -9.15 -17.36 -12.04
N VAL A 208 -9.62 -17.47 -10.79
CA VAL A 208 -9.01 -16.77 -9.66
C VAL A 208 -7.88 -17.61 -9.07
N ALA A 209 -6.71 -16.99 -9.01
CA ALA A 209 -5.53 -17.54 -8.39
C ALA A 209 -5.59 -17.33 -6.87
N ASP A 210 -5.65 -16.08 -6.41
CA ASP A 210 -5.53 -15.72 -4.99
C ASP A 210 -6.50 -14.60 -4.60
N VAL A 211 -6.88 -14.55 -3.33
CA VAL A 211 -7.65 -13.43 -2.78
C VAL A 211 -7.04 -12.98 -1.46
N ARG A 212 -6.66 -11.70 -1.41
CA ARG A 212 -6.02 -11.07 -0.26
C ARG A 212 -6.91 -9.94 0.25
N HIS A 213 -7.13 -9.86 1.55
CA HIS A 213 -8.00 -8.83 2.15
C HIS A 213 -7.45 -8.31 3.47
N ARG A 214 -7.45 -6.98 3.63
CA ARG A 214 -7.20 -6.31 4.91
C ARG A 214 -7.82 -4.92 4.92
N GLY A 215 -8.54 -4.59 5.99
CA GLY A 215 -9.24 -3.31 6.09
C GLY A 215 -10.23 -3.11 4.95
N MET A 216 -10.22 -1.93 4.33
CA MET A 216 -11.03 -1.62 3.15
C MET A 216 -10.20 -1.77 1.87
N ALA A 217 -9.50 -2.90 1.74
CA ALA A 217 -8.73 -3.27 0.56
C ALA A 217 -8.78 -4.77 0.33
N MET A 218 -9.00 -5.15 -0.93
CA MET A 218 -8.90 -6.52 -1.40
C MET A 218 -8.19 -6.56 -2.76
N GLY A 219 -7.29 -7.52 -2.93
CA GLY A 219 -6.69 -7.87 -4.21
C GLY A 219 -7.17 -9.26 -4.63
N ILE A 220 -7.72 -9.35 -5.83
CA ILE A 220 -8.16 -10.60 -6.44
C ILE A 220 -7.22 -10.86 -7.61
N GLU A 221 -6.35 -11.83 -7.46
CA GLU A 221 -5.37 -12.21 -8.47
C GLU A 221 -5.99 -13.23 -9.42
N LEU A 222 -5.90 -12.97 -10.71
CA LEU A 222 -6.35 -13.87 -11.76
C LEU A 222 -5.22 -14.82 -12.14
N VAL A 223 -5.58 -16.02 -12.59
CA VAL A 223 -4.63 -16.94 -13.23
C VAL A 223 -4.11 -16.26 -14.50
N ARG A 224 -2.78 -16.20 -14.62
CA ARG A 224 -2.15 -15.55 -15.77
C ARG A 224 -2.39 -16.38 -17.02
N ALA A 225 -2.98 -15.76 -18.05
CA ALA A 225 -3.10 -16.37 -19.36
C ALA A 225 -1.71 -16.74 -19.91
N ARG A 226 -1.55 -17.96 -20.48
CA ARG A 226 -0.26 -18.48 -20.93
C ARG A 226 0.40 -17.63 -22.02
N ARG A 227 -0.38 -16.88 -22.80
CA ARG A 227 0.08 -15.77 -23.66
C ARG A 227 -1.15 -15.04 -24.22
N ALA A 228 -1.29 -13.74 -23.97
CA ALA A 228 -2.32 -12.95 -24.65
C ALA A 228 -1.92 -12.78 -26.13
N PRO A 229 -2.84 -12.95 -27.10
CA PRO A 229 -2.53 -12.73 -28.50
C PRO A 229 -2.12 -11.26 -28.75
N PRO A 230 -1.29 -10.98 -29.77
CA PRO A 230 -0.95 -9.62 -30.16
C PRO A 230 -2.23 -8.78 -30.38
N GLY A 231 -2.27 -7.58 -29.79
CA GLY A 231 -3.43 -6.68 -29.89
C GLY A 231 -4.57 -6.95 -28.92
N ALA A 232 -4.49 -7.99 -28.08
CA ALA A 232 -5.47 -8.23 -27.02
C ALA A 232 -5.60 -7.00 -26.08
N PRO A 233 -6.81 -6.66 -25.64
CA PRO A 233 -7.00 -5.60 -24.66
C PRO A 233 -6.27 -5.95 -23.36
N SER A 234 -5.75 -4.93 -22.66
CA SER A 234 -5.15 -5.17 -21.35
C SER A 234 -6.19 -5.70 -20.37
N VAL A 235 -5.77 -6.54 -19.41
CA VAL A 235 -6.64 -7.05 -18.33
C VAL A 235 -7.36 -5.89 -17.63
N ASN A 236 -6.67 -4.78 -17.38
CA ASN A 236 -7.28 -3.58 -16.79
C ASN A 236 -8.41 -3.00 -17.64
N ARG A 237 -8.29 -2.98 -18.97
CA ARG A 237 -9.36 -2.52 -19.87
C ARG A 237 -10.58 -3.44 -19.77
N VAL A 238 -10.36 -4.76 -19.82
CA VAL A 238 -11.46 -5.74 -19.73
C VAL A 238 -12.17 -5.63 -18.37
N VAL A 239 -11.41 -5.56 -17.27
CA VAL A 239 -11.93 -5.37 -15.90
C VAL A 239 -12.73 -4.06 -15.79
N TYR A 240 -12.21 -2.96 -16.33
CA TYR A 240 -12.90 -1.68 -16.33
C TYR A 240 -14.22 -1.75 -17.09
N GLU A 241 -14.24 -2.30 -18.31
CA GLU A 241 -15.44 -2.39 -19.13
C GLU A 241 -16.50 -3.31 -18.51
N GLU A 242 -16.09 -4.47 -17.99
CA GLU A 242 -17.00 -5.40 -17.32
C GLU A 242 -17.54 -4.87 -15.99
N GLY A 243 -16.69 -4.20 -15.21
CA GLY A 243 -17.11 -3.51 -13.99
C GLY A 243 -18.12 -2.41 -14.30
N ARG A 244 -17.84 -1.59 -15.32
CA ARG A 244 -18.73 -0.48 -15.73
C ARG A 244 -20.10 -0.97 -16.16
N ARG A 245 -20.19 -2.09 -16.88
CA ARG A 245 -21.47 -2.75 -17.23
C ARG A 245 -22.28 -3.17 -15.98
N ARG A 246 -21.61 -3.35 -14.84
CA ARG A 246 -22.22 -3.72 -13.54
C ARG A 246 -22.31 -2.54 -12.57
N GLY A 247 -22.07 -1.32 -13.06
CA GLY A 247 -22.20 -0.10 -12.26
C GLY A 247 -21.05 0.15 -11.28
N VAL A 248 -19.89 -0.49 -11.45
CA VAL A 248 -18.72 -0.28 -10.59
C VAL A 248 -17.47 0.10 -11.39
N TYR A 249 -16.68 1.03 -10.87
CA TYR A 249 -15.37 1.34 -11.43
C TYR A 249 -14.30 0.51 -10.75
N LEU A 250 -13.70 -0.41 -11.51
CA LEU A 250 -12.62 -1.28 -11.06
C LEU A 250 -11.36 -1.00 -11.85
N ARG A 251 -10.22 -1.23 -11.20
CA ARG A 251 -8.89 -1.14 -11.78
C ARG A 251 -8.17 -2.46 -11.55
N ALA A 252 -7.43 -2.92 -12.55
CA ALA A 252 -6.45 -3.99 -12.39
C ALA A 252 -5.00 -3.45 -12.41
N LEU A 253 -4.13 -4.10 -11.66
CA LEU A 253 -2.68 -3.94 -11.72
C LEU A 253 -2.06 -5.25 -12.19
N GLY A 254 -1.67 -5.30 -13.47
CA GLY A 254 -1.37 -6.57 -14.12
C GLY A 254 -2.60 -7.47 -14.06
N ASP A 255 -2.43 -8.65 -13.45
CA ASP A 255 -3.46 -9.68 -13.34
C ASP A 255 -4.28 -9.56 -12.04
N ILE A 256 -4.16 -8.45 -11.31
CA ILE A 256 -4.77 -8.27 -9.98
C ILE A 256 -5.88 -7.23 -10.04
N VAL A 257 -7.13 -7.65 -9.87
CA VAL A 257 -8.27 -6.76 -9.70
C VAL A 257 -8.23 -6.16 -8.29
N MET A 258 -8.16 -4.84 -8.21
CA MET A 258 -8.12 -4.11 -6.95
C MET A 258 -9.51 -3.63 -6.54
N VAL A 259 -9.90 -3.95 -5.31
CA VAL A 259 -11.15 -3.50 -4.68
C VAL A 259 -10.79 -2.61 -3.49
N VAL A 260 -10.93 -1.29 -3.68
CA VAL A 260 -10.50 -0.26 -2.71
C VAL A 260 -11.65 0.73 -2.49
N PRO A 261 -12.75 0.31 -1.82
CA PRO A 261 -13.93 1.15 -1.64
C PRO A 261 -13.64 2.41 -0.80
N PRO A 262 -14.47 3.46 -0.91
CA PRO A 262 -14.49 4.57 0.03
C PRO A 262 -14.64 4.08 1.48
N LEU A 263 -13.90 4.69 2.41
CA LEU A 263 -13.87 4.22 3.81
C LEU A 263 -15.21 4.38 4.54
N ALA A 264 -16.00 5.37 4.15
CA ALA A 264 -17.31 5.64 4.72
C ALA A 264 -18.44 4.80 4.10
N MET A 265 -18.14 3.93 3.12
CA MET A 265 -19.14 3.13 2.40
C MET A 265 -19.89 2.19 3.37
N PRO A 266 -21.23 2.31 3.52
CA PRO A 266 -22.02 1.47 4.41
C PRO A 266 -22.10 0.01 3.92
N ALA A 267 -22.33 -0.91 4.86
CA ALA A 267 -22.34 -2.35 4.60
C ALA A 267 -23.24 -2.82 3.44
N PRO A 268 -24.48 -2.30 3.25
CA PRO A 268 -25.30 -2.69 2.10
C PRO A 268 -24.66 -2.33 0.75
N GLN A 269 -23.96 -1.20 0.66
CA GLN A 269 -23.24 -0.80 -0.55
C GLN A 269 -21.98 -1.65 -0.77
N VAL A 270 -21.29 -2.04 0.31
CA VAL A 270 -20.17 -2.99 0.23
C VAL A 270 -20.65 -4.34 -0.34
N ARG A 271 -21.79 -4.87 0.12
CA ARG A 271 -22.35 -6.13 -0.44
C ARG A 271 -22.68 -6.01 -1.92
N ARG A 272 -23.31 -4.88 -2.32
CA ARG A 272 -23.61 -4.60 -3.74
C ARG A 272 -22.33 -4.53 -4.58
N LEU A 273 -21.30 -3.85 -4.06
CA LEU A 273 -19.99 -3.80 -4.69
C LEU A 273 -19.40 -5.20 -4.86
N CYS A 274 -19.42 -6.02 -3.82
CA CYS A 274 -18.92 -7.41 -3.89
C CYS A 274 -19.68 -8.22 -4.94
N GLY A 275 -21.01 -8.13 -5.02
CA GLY A 275 -21.78 -8.81 -6.08
C GLY A 275 -21.35 -8.39 -7.49
N ALA A 276 -21.16 -7.09 -7.72
CA ALA A 276 -20.68 -6.57 -9.00
C ALA A 276 -19.23 -7.00 -9.31
N VAL A 277 -18.36 -7.06 -8.29
CA VAL A 277 -16.99 -7.55 -8.42
C VAL A 277 -16.97 -9.03 -8.80
N ALA A 278 -17.77 -9.88 -8.14
CA ALA A 278 -17.83 -11.31 -8.42
C ALA A 278 -18.25 -11.55 -9.88
N GLY A 279 -19.32 -10.87 -10.32
CA GLY A 279 -19.77 -10.93 -11.70
C GLY A 279 -18.74 -10.41 -12.71
N THR A 280 -17.94 -9.41 -12.33
CA THR A 280 -16.86 -8.88 -13.16
C THR A 280 -15.71 -9.87 -13.28
N VAL A 281 -15.22 -10.39 -12.15
CA VAL A 281 -14.11 -11.34 -12.08
C VAL A 281 -14.45 -12.61 -12.87
N ALA A 282 -15.66 -13.17 -12.70
CA ALA A 282 -16.09 -14.35 -13.44
C ALA A 282 -16.16 -14.10 -14.96
N ALA A 283 -16.60 -12.91 -15.39
CA ALA A 283 -16.64 -12.56 -16.81
C ALA A 283 -15.25 -12.33 -17.41
N VAL A 284 -14.34 -11.74 -16.64
CA VAL A 284 -12.95 -11.52 -17.05
C VAL A 284 -12.21 -12.85 -17.14
N ALA A 285 -12.35 -13.72 -16.14
CA ALA A 285 -11.68 -15.02 -16.12
C ALA A 285 -12.00 -15.85 -17.37
N ARG A 286 -13.29 -15.97 -17.74
CA ARG A 286 -13.72 -16.67 -18.97
C ARG A 286 -13.19 -16.08 -20.28
N ARG A 287 -12.79 -14.81 -20.28
CA ARG A 287 -12.20 -14.15 -21.47
C ARG A 287 -10.68 -14.29 -21.54
N LEU A 288 -10.05 -14.69 -20.45
CA LEU A 288 -8.60 -14.85 -20.35
C LEU A 288 -8.16 -16.32 -20.42
N GLU A 289 -9.11 -17.26 -20.30
CA GLU A 289 -8.98 -18.66 -20.75
C GLU A 289 -8.82 -18.72 -22.28
#